data_AF-A0A3B0QDB7-F1
#
_entry.id   AF-A0A3B0QDB7-F1
#
_cell.length_a   1.000
_cell.length_b   1.000
_cell.length_c   1.000
_cell.angle_alpha   90.00
_cell.angle_beta   90.00
_cell.angle_gamma   90.00
#
_symmetry.space_group_name_H-M   'P 1'
#
loop_
_entity.id
_entity.type
_entity.pdbx_description
1 polymer ?
#
loop_
_entity_poly.entity_id
_entity_poly.type
_entity_poly.pdbx_seq_one_letter_code
_entity_poly.pdbx_strand_id
1 'polypeptide(L)'
;MSEQDLKVYKLIYENTLMALITQPVRESKAYEFQTGEYLFKQSFSKVVFDGYYVVTGYESEKIDPNYQKDQLVNVESFNFEDHETKPVPRYNEGSLIEMLDNIKVGRPSTFATTVKIIKDRKFVVNESSQLIPTEFGIALCDSLIAGFPNIINESYTAKVEEELDKIADNELSKNVVLEDFW
;
A
#
# COMPACT_ATOMS: atom_id res chain seq x y z
N MET A 1 -14.61 -21.69 -16.03
CA MET A 1 -13.91 -20.66 -15.25
C MET A 1 -12.49 -20.61 -15.77
N SER A 2 -11.99 -19.43 -16.17
CA SER A 2 -10.62 -19.30 -16.66
C SER A 2 -9.61 -19.47 -15.52
N GLU A 3 -8.32 -19.68 -15.84
CA GLU A 3 -7.27 -19.75 -14.82
C GLU A 3 -7.17 -18.44 -14.01
N GLN A 4 -7.39 -17.29 -14.67
CA GLN A 4 -7.41 -15.98 -14.02
C GLN A 4 -8.60 -15.85 -13.05
N ASP A 5 -9.80 -16.26 -13.48
CA ASP A 5 -10.99 -16.25 -12.63
C ASP A 5 -10.79 -17.13 -11.38
N LEU A 6 -10.13 -18.28 -11.54
CA LEU A 6 -9.84 -19.18 -10.43
C LEU A 6 -8.87 -18.53 -9.43
N LYS A 7 -7.83 -17.82 -9.91
CA LYS A 7 -6.91 -17.09 -9.04
C LYS A 7 -7.62 -15.99 -8.25
N VAL A 8 -8.49 -15.22 -8.89
CA VAL A 8 -9.28 -14.18 -8.22
C VAL A 8 -10.25 -14.80 -7.21
N TYR A 9 -10.97 -15.86 -7.61
CA TYR A 9 -11.87 -16.58 -6.72
C TYR A 9 -11.14 -17.14 -5.50
N LYS A 10 -9.98 -17.77 -5.70
CA LYS A 10 -9.16 -18.32 -4.63
C LYS A 10 -8.72 -17.23 -3.66
N LEU A 11 -8.27 -16.08 -4.16
CA LEU A 11 -7.89 -14.94 -3.33
C LEU A 11 -9.07 -14.43 -2.47
N ILE A 12 -10.24 -14.24 -3.07
CA ILE A 12 -11.45 -13.80 -2.34
C ILE A 12 -11.84 -14.84 -1.29
N TYR A 13 -11.85 -16.12 -1.67
CA TYR A 13 -12.20 -17.22 -0.78
C TYR A 13 -11.26 -17.31 0.43
N GLU A 14 -9.95 -17.29 0.20
CA GLU A 14 -8.94 -17.35 1.26
C GLU A 14 -9.03 -16.13 2.19
N ASN A 15 -9.15 -14.92 1.63
CA ASN A 15 -9.32 -13.70 2.44
C ASN A 15 -10.61 -13.71 3.27
N THR A 16 -11.71 -14.17 2.69
CA THR A 16 -12.99 -14.29 3.41
C THR A 16 -12.89 -15.31 4.53
N LEU A 17 -12.27 -16.46 4.28
CA LEU A 17 -12.07 -17.50 5.28
C LEU A 17 -11.17 -17.00 6.42
N MET A 18 -10.07 -16.31 6.11
CA MET A 18 -9.18 -15.71 7.11
C MET A 18 -9.89 -14.70 8.01
N ALA A 19 -10.80 -13.88 7.46
CA ALA A 19 -11.56 -12.90 8.23
C ALA A 19 -12.52 -13.52 9.27
N LEU A 20 -12.87 -14.81 9.10
CA LEU A 20 -13.71 -15.56 10.03
C LEU A 20 -12.91 -16.35 11.07
N ILE A 21 -11.59 -16.42 10.94
CA ILE A 21 -10.70 -17.15 11.83
C ILE A 21 -10.03 -16.16 12.81
N THR A 22 -9.82 -16.60 14.04
CA THR A 22 -9.10 -15.83 15.06
C THR A 22 -7.68 -15.47 14.64
N GLN A 23 -7.19 -14.32 15.10
CA GLN A 23 -5.82 -13.86 14.84
C GLN A 23 -4.76 -14.86 15.36
N PRO A 24 -3.63 -15.01 14.66
CA PRO A 24 -2.49 -15.79 15.16
C PRO A 24 -1.91 -15.16 16.43
N VAL A 25 -1.38 -16.00 17.31
CA VAL A 25 -0.61 -15.56 18.48
C VAL A 25 0.86 -15.85 18.22
N ARG A 26 1.70 -14.83 18.41
CA ARG A 26 3.15 -14.93 18.25
C ARG A 26 3.85 -14.61 19.56
N GLU A 27 4.89 -15.38 19.86
CA GLU A 27 5.87 -15.07 20.88
C GLU A 27 7.08 -14.41 20.19
N SER A 28 7.43 -13.21 20.64
CA SER A 28 8.60 -12.47 20.14
C SER A 28 9.63 -12.34 21.25
N LYS A 29 10.89 -12.65 20.95
CA LYS A 29 12.03 -12.45 21.83
C LYS A 29 13.05 -11.55 21.15
N ALA A 30 13.49 -10.52 21.86
CA ALA A 30 14.54 -9.62 21.41
C ALA A 30 15.77 -9.77 22.31
N TYR A 31 16.93 -9.96 21.69
CA TYR A 31 18.22 -9.98 22.35
C TYR A 31 18.98 -8.71 22.03
N GLU A 32 19.61 -8.16 23.06
CA GLU A 32 20.55 -7.05 22.93
C GLU A 32 21.94 -7.58 23.28
N PHE A 33 22.89 -7.40 22.37
CA PHE A 33 24.27 -7.82 22.56
C PHE A 33 25.13 -6.57 22.69
N GLN A 34 25.97 -6.54 23.72
CA GLN A 34 26.89 -5.44 23.97
C GLN A 34 28.33 -5.91 23.79
N THR A 35 29.11 -5.16 23.01
CA THR A 35 30.55 -5.37 22.88
C THR A 35 31.25 -4.01 22.92
N GLY A 36 31.94 -3.73 24.03
CA GLY A 36 32.47 -2.40 24.31
C GLY A 36 31.35 -1.34 24.31
N GLU A 37 31.45 -0.39 23.39
CA GLU A 37 30.48 0.71 23.20
C GLU A 37 29.37 0.38 22.19
N TYR A 38 29.47 -0.74 21.47
CA TYR A 38 28.51 -1.09 20.43
C TYR A 38 27.36 -1.94 20.99
N LEU A 39 26.14 -1.62 20.55
CA LEU A 39 24.91 -2.35 20.87
C LEU A 39 24.32 -2.94 19.59
N PHE A 40 24.11 -4.25 19.58
CA PHE A 40 23.46 -4.98 18.50
C PHE A 40 22.11 -5.50 18.97
N LYS A 41 21.12 -5.53 18.09
CA LYS A 41 19.80 -6.09 18.39
C LYS A 41 19.45 -7.20 17.41
N GLN A 42 18.90 -8.29 17.93
CA GLN A 42 18.33 -9.36 17.12
C GLN A 42 16.98 -9.76 17.68
N SER A 43 15.99 -9.94 16.81
CA SER A 43 14.65 -10.35 17.20
C SER A 43 14.28 -11.68 16.55
N PHE A 44 13.66 -12.55 17.35
CA PHE A 44 13.09 -13.84 16.97
C PHE A 44 11.59 -13.77 17.20
N SER A 45 10.82 -14.40 16.33
CA SER A 45 9.37 -14.51 16.46
C SER A 45 8.95 -15.91 16.09
N LYS A 46 8.12 -16.52 16.93
CA LYS A 46 7.53 -17.83 16.73
C LYS A 46 6.01 -17.76 16.84
N VAL A 47 5.30 -18.45 15.96
CA VAL A 47 3.86 -18.67 16.03
C VAL A 47 3.58 -19.71 17.11
N VAL A 48 2.81 -19.31 18.13
CA VAL A 48 2.34 -20.18 19.22
C VAL A 48 0.94 -20.71 18.92
N PHE A 49 0.17 -19.93 18.16
CA PHE A 49 -1.14 -20.30 17.66
C PHE A 49 -1.31 -19.78 16.23
N ASP A 50 -1.64 -20.68 15.31
CA ASP A 50 -1.63 -20.40 13.87
C ASP A 50 -2.72 -19.41 13.45
N GLY A 51 -3.86 -19.38 14.13
CA GLY A 51 -4.99 -18.54 13.76
C GLY A 51 -5.33 -18.67 12.28
N TYR A 52 -5.52 -17.54 11.59
CA TYR A 52 -5.82 -17.54 10.16
C TYR A 52 -4.65 -18.03 9.25
N TYR A 53 -3.43 -18.22 9.77
CA TYR A 53 -2.33 -18.77 8.97
C TYR A 53 -2.55 -20.21 8.53
N VAL A 54 -3.52 -20.93 9.10
CA VAL A 54 -3.92 -22.24 8.58
C VAL A 54 -4.36 -22.20 7.11
N VAL A 55 -4.76 -21.02 6.60
CA VAL A 55 -5.19 -20.81 5.21
C VAL A 55 -4.00 -20.51 4.29
N THR A 56 -3.11 -19.61 4.70
CA THR A 56 -2.02 -19.10 3.85
C THR A 56 -0.67 -19.79 4.06
N GLY A 57 -0.52 -20.50 5.18
CA GLY A 57 0.79 -20.83 5.73
C GLY A 57 1.53 -19.60 6.28
N TYR A 58 2.72 -19.84 6.84
CA TYR A 58 3.64 -18.82 7.33
C TYR A 58 5.08 -19.19 6.95
N GLU A 59 5.94 -18.18 6.80
CA GLU A 59 7.36 -18.39 6.50
C GLU A 59 8.06 -19.13 7.65
N SER A 60 9.14 -19.86 7.32
CA SER A 60 9.92 -20.58 8.32
C SER A 60 10.44 -19.64 9.40
N GLU A 61 10.09 -19.92 10.64
CA GLU A 61 10.51 -19.14 11.79
C GLU A 61 12.02 -19.20 11.97
N LYS A 62 12.63 -18.05 12.29
CA LYS A 62 14.01 -18.04 12.79
C LYS A 62 14.00 -18.76 14.14
N ILE A 63 14.76 -19.86 14.22
CA ILE A 63 14.87 -20.65 15.44
C ILE A 63 15.54 -19.78 16.50
N ASP A 64 14.85 -19.60 17.62
CA ASP A 64 15.38 -18.90 18.78
C ASP A 64 16.53 -19.72 19.40
N PRO A 65 17.76 -19.18 19.48
CA PRO A 65 18.89 -19.83 20.12
C PRO A 65 18.74 -19.95 21.65
N ASN A 66 17.74 -19.28 22.23
CA ASN A 66 17.40 -19.33 23.65
C ASN A 66 18.55 -18.88 24.57
N TYR A 67 19.21 -17.77 24.21
CA TYR A 67 20.27 -17.18 25.01
C TYR A 67 19.78 -16.78 26.41
N GLN A 68 20.65 -16.90 27.40
CA GLN A 68 20.40 -16.42 28.75
C GLN A 68 20.95 -15.01 28.95
N LYS A 69 20.37 -14.29 29.92
CA LYS A 69 20.91 -12.99 30.34
C LYS A 69 22.36 -13.16 30.80
N ASP A 70 23.22 -12.24 30.39
CA ASP A 70 24.66 -12.22 30.70
C ASP A 70 25.46 -13.41 30.14
N GLN A 71 24.89 -14.19 29.21
CA GLN A 71 25.60 -15.24 28.49
C GLN A 71 26.64 -14.63 27.53
N LEU A 72 27.88 -15.12 27.61
CA LEU A 72 28.91 -14.78 26.63
C LEU A 72 28.63 -15.50 25.30
N VAL A 73 28.52 -14.73 24.22
CA VAL A 73 28.32 -15.23 22.86
C VAL A 73 29.54 -14.83 22.02
N ASN A 74 30.13 -15.80 21.32
CA ASN A 74 31.28 -15.55 20.45
C ASN A 74 30.81 -14.94 19.12
N VAL A 75 31.51 -13.91 18.66
CA VAL A 75 31.29 -13.32 17.34
C VAL A 75 31.96 -14.19 16.29
N GLU A 76 31.19 -14.72 15.34
CA GLU A 76 31.72 -15.54 14.24
C GLU A 76 32.33 -14.67 13.13
N SER A 77 31.65 -13.58 12.76
CA SER A 77 32.13 -12.63 11.74
C SER A 77 31.60 -11.22 11.97
N PHE A 78 32.32 -10.24 11.45
CA PHE A 78 31.88 -8.85 11.36
C PHE A 78 31.54 -8.54 9.90
N ASN A 79 30.27 -8.28 9.63
CA ASN A 79 29.79 -7.92 8.30
C ASN A 79 29.53 -6.40 8.26
N PHE A 80 30.20 -5.71 7.35
CA PHE A 80 29.99 -4.30 7.10
C PHE A 80 29.25 -4.18 5.76
N GLU A 81 28.05 -3.62 5.79
CA GLU A 81 27.24 -3.38 4.60
C GLU A 81 27.07 -1.88 4.40
N ASP A 82 27.39 -1.42 3.20
CA ASP A 82 27.10 -0.06 2.77
C ASP A 82 25.68 -0.03 2.19
N HIS A 83 24.83 0.84 2.74
CA HIS A 83 23.48 1.06 2.25
C HIS A 83 23.34 2.47 1.69
N GLU A 84 22.75 2.57 0.50
CA GLU A 84 22.33 3.83 -0.09
C GLU A 84 20.82 4.00 0.05
N THR A 85 20.39 5.23 0.32
CA THR A 85 18.97 5.57 0.28
C THR A 85 18.46 5.48 -1.16
N LYS A 86 17.41 4.70 -1.36
CA LYS A 86 16.74 4.62 -2.66
C LYS A 86 15.67 5.73 -2.73
N PRO A 87 15.43 6.31 -3.92
CA PRO A 87 14.30 7.21 -4.11
C PRO A 87 12.97 6.46 -3.90
N VAL A 88 11.90 7.23 -3.68
CA VAL A 88 10.55 6.69 -3.56
C VAL A 88 10.19 5.88 -4.82
N PRO A 89 9.65 4.66 -4.69
CA PRO A 89 9.28 3.84 -5.84
C PRO A 89 8.17 4.52 -6.65
N ARG A 90 8.19 4.32 -7.96
CA ARG A 90 7.08 4.73 -8.82
C ARG A 90 5.83 3.92 -8.52
N TYR A 91 4.67 4.52 -8.77
CA TYR A 91 3.41 3.81 -8.66
C TYR A 91 3.29 2.71 -9.71
N ASN A 92 2.84 1.52 -9.31
CA ASN A 92 2.12 0.57 -10.15
C ASN A 92 0.61 0.83 -10.08
N GLU A 93 -0.19 0.10 -10.86
CA GLU A 93 -1.66 0.30 -10.90
C GLU A 93 -2.30 0.16 -9.51
N GLY A 94 -1.92 -0.85 -8.72
CA GLY A 94 -2.46 -1.07 -7.38
C GLY A 94 -2.09 0.06 -6.41
N SER A 95 -0.80 0.45 -6.37
CA SER A 95 -0.33 1.53 -5.49
C SER A 95 -0.87 2.91 -5.90
N LEU A 96 -1.19 3.12 -7.18
CA LEU A 96 -1.86 4.35 -7.62
C LEU A 96 -3.31 4.37 -7.14
N ILE A 97 -4.02 3.24 -7.23
CA ILE A 97 -5.38 3.12 -6.70
C ILE A 97 -5.39 3.33 -5.17
N GLU A 98 -4.44 2.74 -4.46
CA GLU A 98 -4.26 2.94 -3.02
C GLU A 98 -4.00 4.41 -2.68
N MET A 99 -3.12 5.08 -3.44
CA MET A 99 -2.85 6.51 -3.25
C MET A 99 -4.10 7.36 -3.49
N LEU A 100 -4.85 7.11 -4.56
CA LEU A 100 -6.09 7.80 -4.89
C LEU A 100 -7.15 7.66 -3.78
N ASP A 101 -7.31 6.46 -3.20
CA ASP A 101 -8.20 6.25 -2.05
C ASP A 101 -7.70 6.97 -0.78
N ASN A 102 -6.39 6.97 -0.52
CA ASN A 102 -5.80 7.66 0.61
C ASN A 102 -6.05 9.17 0.57
N ILE A 103 -5.92 9.80 -0.61
CA ILE A 103 -6.22 11.23 -0.81
C ILE A 103 -7.70 11.51 -1.09
N LYS A 104 -8.56 10.49 -1.02
CA LYS A 104 -10.02 10.57 -1.23
C LYS A 104 -10.46 11.07 -2.61
N VAL A 105 -9.61 10.86 -3.62
CA VAL A 105 -9.90 11.18 -5.02
C VAL A 105 -10.34 9.91 -5.75
N GLY A 106 -11.61 9.87 -6.18
CA GLY A 106 -12.22 8.70 -6.80
C GLY A 106 -12.85 7.73 -5.81
N ARG A 107 -13.47 6.66 -6.34
CA ARG A 107 -14.27 5.66 -5.60
C ARG A 107 -14.01 4.26 -6.18
N PRO A 108 -14.40 3.17 -5.48
CA PRO A 108 -14.21 1.79 -5.99
C PRO A 108 -14.72 1.57 -7.41
N SER A 109 -15.76 2.29 -7.82
CA SER A 109 -16.33 2.26 -9.17
C SER A 109 -15.51 2.99 -10.23
N THR A 110 -14.64 3.93 -9.84
CA THR A 110 -13.90 4.81 -10.77
C THR A 110 -12.41 4.51 -10.85
N PHE A 111 -11.79 3.93 -9.81
CA PHE A 111 -10.35 3.69 -9.75
C PHE A 111 -9.76 2.98 -10.99
N ALA A 112 -10.26 1.78 -11.31
CA ALA A 112 -9.78 1.00 -12.45
C ALA A 112 -10.02 1.73 -13.79
N THR A 113 -11.14 2.45 -13.90
CA THR A 113 -11.51 3.22 -15.08
C THR A 113 -10.56 4.41 -15.28
N THR A 114 -10.23 5.15 -14.22
CA THR A 114 -9.31 6.29 -14.25
C THR A 114 -7.90 5.84 -14.67
N VAL A 115 -7.37 4.79 -14.03
CA VAL A 115 -6.06 4.21 -14.40
C VAL A 115 -6.04 3.75 -15.85
N LYS A 116 -7.14 3.14 -16.33
CA LYS A 116 -7.28 2.77 -17.74
C LYS A 116 -7.26 4.00 -18.66
N ILE A 117 -8.02 5.05 -18.36
CA ILE A 117 -8.11 6.26 -19.19
C ILE A 117 -6.76 6.93 -19.36
N ILE A 118 -5.98 7.09 -18.28
CA ILE A 118 -4.67 7.78 -18.37
C ILE A 118 -3.65 6.96 -19.18
N LYS A 119 -3.76 5.62 -19.17
CA LYS A 119 -2.96 4.73 -20.03
C LYS A 119 -3.41 4.80 -21.49
N ASP A 120 -4.72 4.65 -21.74
CA ASP A 120 -5.30 4.65 -23.09
C ASP A 120 -5.04 5.98 -23.82
N ARG A 121 -5.04 7.10 -23.07
CA ARG A 121 -4.69 8.44 -23.57
C ARG A 121 -3.18 8.71 -23.65
N LYS A 122 -2.34 7.74 -23.26
CA LYS A 122 -0.88 7.84 -23.28
C LYS A 122 -0.32 8.98 -22.43
N PHE A 123 -1.01 9.36 -21.36
CA PHE A 123 -0.44 10.28 -20.35
C PHE A 123 0.62 9.58 -19.51
N VAL A 124 0.45 8.27 -19.31
CA VAL A 124 1.42 7.39 -18.67
C VAL A 124 1.63 6.15 -19.54
N VAL A 125 2.81 5.54 -19.41
CA VAL A 125 3.13 4.23 -19.97
C VAL A 125 3.45 3.25 -18.86
N ASN A 126 3.18 1.97 -19.09
CA ASN A 126 3.55 0.91 -18.15
C ASN A 126 4.87 0.28 -18.61
N GLU A 127 5.92 0.47 -17.82
CA GLU A 127 7.23 -0.15 -18.03
C GLU A 127 7.58 -0.97 -16.80
N SER A 128 7.82 -2.27 -16.97
CA SER A 128 8.16 -3.18 -15.87
C SER A 128 7.19 -3.10 -14.67
N SER A 129 5.89 -3.00 -14.94
CA SER A 129 4.82 -2.82 -13.93
C SER A 129 4.82 -1.47 -13.22
N GLN A 130 5.60 -0.50 -13.67
CA GLN A 130 5.62 0.87 -13.14
C GLN A 130 4.95 1.83 -14.12
N LEU A 131 4.17 2.77 -13.59
CA LEU A 131 3.56 3.85 -14.35
C LEU A 131 4.56 5.00 -14.46
N ILE A 132 4.95 5.31 -15.69
CA ILE A 132 5.89 6.38 -16.01
C ILE A 132 5.14 7.45 -16.80
N PRO A 133 5.15 8.72 -16.35
CA PRO A 133 4.51 9.80 -17.09
C PRO A 133 5.25 10.05 -18.41
N THR A 134 4.49 10.29 -19.48
CA THR A 134 5.05 10.67 -20.79
C THR A 134 5.33 12.17 -20.82
N GLU A 135 6.21 12.62 -21.71
CA GLU A 135 6.45 14.06 -21.92
C GLU A 135 5.16 14.82 -22.24
N PHE A 136 4.28 14.21 -23.04
CA PHE A 136 2.96 14.76 -23.35
C PHE A 136 2.06 14.84 -22.11
N GLY A 137 2.04 13.79 -21.28
CA GLY A 137 1.26 13.77 -20.04
C GLY A 137 1.71 14.85 -19.06
N ILE A 138 3.02 15.06 -18.93
CA ILE A 138 3.61 16.11 -18.07
C ILE A 138 3.20 17.49 -18.59
N ALA A 139 3.46 17.78 -19.86
CA ALA A 139 3.16 19.09 -20.45
C ALA A 139 1.66 19.45 -20.39
N LEU A 140 0.79 18.46 -20.59
CA LEU A 140 -0.66 18.64 -20.44
C LEU A 140 -1.04 18.91 -18.99
N CYS A 141 -0.51 18.14 -18.04
CA CYS A 141 -0.77 18.31 -16.61
C CYS A 141 -0.36 19.72 -16.15
N ASP A 142 0.85 20.15 -16.50
CA ASP A 142 1.37 21.48 -16.16
C ASP A 142 0.49 22.59 -16.75
N SER A 143 0.03 22.43 -17.99
CA SER A 143 -0.87 23.39 -18.64
C SER A 143 -2.23 23.48 -17.94
N LEU A 144 -2.79 22.35 -17.50
CA LEU A 144 -4.07 22.31 -16.79
C LEU A 144 -3.97 22.90 -15.38
N ILE A 145 -2.90 22.60 -14.65
CA ILE A 145 -2.63 23.16 -13.31
C ILE A 145 -2.45 24.68 -13.43
N ALA A 146 -1.70 25.16 -14.43
CA ALA A 146 -1.51 26.59 -14.66
C ALA A 146 -2.81 27.32 -15.07
N GLY A 147 -3.64 26.68 -15.91
CA GLY A 147 -4.89 27.26 -16.39
C GLY A 147 -6.02 27.27 -15.35
N PHE A 148 -6.08 26.26 -14.48
CA PHE A 148 -7.20 26.04 -13.55
C PHE A 148 -6.72 25.62 -12.15
N PRO A 149 -5.83 26.38 -11.49
CA PRO A 149 -5.19 25.94 -10.24
C PRO A 149 -6.17 25.67 -9.09
N ASN A 150 -7.31 26.36 -9.06
CA ASN A 150 -8.31 26.20 -8.00
C ASN A 150 -9.15 24.92 -8.15
N ILE A 151 -9.24 24.36 -9.36
CA ILE A 151 -10.10 23.21 -9.68
C ILE A 151 -9.26 21.95 -9.95
N ILE A 152 -8.12 22.10 -10.64
CA ILE A 152 -7.21 21.01 -10.97
C ILE A 152 -6.20 20.83 -9.82
N ASN A 153 -6.71 20.33 -8.71
CA ASN A 153 -5.92 19.87 -7.57
C ASN A 153 -6.66 18.76 -6.81
N GLU A 154 -5.90 17.99 -6.04
CA GLU A 154 -6.40 16.83 -5.30
C GLU A 154 -7.45 17.22 -4.24
N SER A 155 -7.22 18.33 -3.54
CA SER A 155 -8.10 18.79 -2.45
C SER A 155 -9.49 19.18 -2.94
N TYR A 156 -9.57 19.91 -4.06
CA TYR A 156 -10.83 20.26 -4.70
C TYR A 156 -11.56 19.01 -5.19
N THR A 157 -10.83 18.08 -5.81
CA THR A 157 -11.44 16.85 -6.33
C THR A 157 -11.99 15.98 -5.20
N ALA A 158 -11.25 15.83 -4.10
CA ALA A 158 -11.71 15.13 -2.91
C ALA A 158 -12.96 15.80 -2.29
N LYS A 159 -13.00 17.13 -2.25
CA LYS A 159 -14.19 17.90 -1.79
C LYS A 159 -15.42 17.57 -2.65
N VAL A 160 -15.28 17.60 -3.98
CA VAL A 160 -16.40 17.29 -4.89
C VAL A 160 -16.90 15.87 -4.67
N GLU A 161 -16.00 14.90 -4.51
CA GLU A 161 -16.37 13.52 -4.22
C GLU A 161 -17.12 13.39 -2.88
N GLU A 162 -16.70 14.12 -1.85
CA GLU A 162 -17.41 14.18 -0.56
C GLU A 162 -18.80 14.83 -0.69
N GLU A 163 -18.94 15.89 -1.48
CA GLU A 163 -20.23 16.53 -1.75
C GLU A 163 -21.20 15.59 -2.47
N LEU A 164 -20.69 14.77 -3.40
CA LEU A 164 -21.49 13.75 -4.08
C LEU A 164 -21.98 12.67 -3.10
N ASP A 165 -21.15 12.26 -2.14
CA ASP A 165 -21.56 11.32 -1.09
C ASP A 165 -22.65 11.95 -0.21
N LYS A 166 -22.49 13.21 0.20
CA LYS A 166 -23.51 13.94 0.98
C LYS A 166 -24.85 14.10 0.24
N ILE A 167 -24.81 14.25 -1.09
CA ILE A 167 -26.03 14.22 -1.90
C ILE A 167 -26.71 12.84 -1.82
N ALA A 168 -25.93 11.75 -1.91
CA ALA A 168 -26.46 10.40 -1.81
C ALA A 168 -27.09 10.11 -0.43
N ASP A 169 -26.54 10.68 0.63
CA ASP A 169 -27.04 10.59 2.01
C ASP A 169 -28.18 11.59 2.33
N ASN A 170 -28.63 12.37 1.34
CA ASN A 170 -29.63 13.45 1.49
C ASN A 170 -29.24 14.57 2.48
N GLU A 171 -27.94 14.75 2.74
CA GLU A 171 -27.42 15.83 3.60
C GLU A 171 -27.24 17.14 2.83
N LEU A 172 -27.13 17.08 1.49
CA LEU A 172 -26.86 18.24 0.65
C LEU A 172 -27.69 18.19 -0.65
N SER A 173 -28.18 19.35 -1.09
CA SER A 173 -28.99 19.46 -2.31
C SER A 173 -28.12 19.48 -3.56
N LYS A 174 -28.38 18.55 -4.50
CA LYS A 174 -27.70 18.47 -5.79
C LYS A 174 -27.62 19.82 -6.52
N ASN A 175 -28.71 20.59 -6.52
CA ASN A 175 -28.76 21.86 -7.26
C ASN A 175 -27.76 22.88 -6.70
N VAL A 176 -27.56 22.90 -5.37
CA VAL A 176 -26.61 23.82 -4.73
C VAL A 176 -25.17 23.50 -5.13
N VAL A 177 -24.79 22.21 -5.17
CA VAL A 177 -23.45 21.79 -5.62
C VAL A 177 -23.22 22.15 -7.08
N LEU A 178 -24.22 21.91 -7.93
CA LEU A 178 -24.10 22.21 -9.36
C LEU A 178 -24.02 23.71 -9.63
N GLU A 179 -24.70 24.54 -8.84
CA GLU A 179 -24.60 26.01 -8.90
C GLU A 179 -23.25 26.53 -8.38
N ASP A 180 -22.64 25.90 -7.37
CA ASP A 180 -21.30 26.29 -6.89
C ASP A 180 -20.19 25.88 -7.89
N PHE A 181 -20.41 24.81 -8.65
CA PHE A 181 -19.46 24.30 -9.63
C PHE A 181 -19.42 25.11 -10.94
N TRP A 182 -20.53 25.73 -11.36
CA TRP A 182 -20.73 26.38 -12.67
C TRP A 182 -20.91 27.90 -12.57
#